data_AF-A0A345PFB6-F1
#
_entry.id   AF-A0A345PFB6-F1
#
_cell.length_a   1.000
_cell.length_b   1.000
_cell.length_c   1.000
_cell.angle_alpha   90.00
_cell.angle_beta   90.00
_cell.angle_gamma   90.00
#
_symmetry.space_group_name_H-M   'P 1'
#
loop_
_entity.id
_entity.type
_entity.pdbx_description
1 polymer ?
#
loop_
_entity_poly.entity_id
_entity_poly.type
_entity_poly.pdbx_seq_one_letter_code
_entity_poly.pdbx_strand_id
1 'polypeptide(L)'
;MSESFLENPYLILLFPGLYLMYIIMFLVIRRIGKRKHLFDERYKQENSNAKARGYETTTIILLLAWPIIIMFDGIGFSFFLLSIIFVLHNLSYLFASIYYSTRE
;
A
#
# COMPACT_ATOMS: atom_id res chain seq x y z
N MET A 1 -11.06 -38.29 35.66
CA MET A 1 -12.01 -37.57 34.78
C MET A 1 -11.34 -37.26 33.45
N SER A 2 -11.15 -38.25 32.55
CA SER A 2 -10.58 -37.96 31.23
C SER A 2 -10.97 -38.93 30.12
N GLU A 3 -12.09 -39.64 30.21
CA GLU A 3 -12.54 -40.53 29.11
C GLU A 3 -13.97 -40.26 28.66
N SER A 4 -14.77 -39.52 29.44
CA SER A 4 -16.16 -39.18 29.10
C SER A 4 -16.30 -38.32 27.83
N PHE A 5 -15.24 -37.64 27.40
CA PHE A 5 -15.22 -36.89 26.15
C PHE A 5 -15.05 -37.78 24.90
N LEU A 6 -14.56 -39.02 25.06
CA LEU A 6 -14.49 -40.02 23.98
C LEU A 6 -15.82 -40.75 23.78
N GLU A 7 -16.72 -40.72 24.77
CA GLU A 7 -18.05 -41.35 24.67
C GLU A 7 -19.03 -40.52 23.82
N ASN A 8 -18.76 -39.22 23.64
CA ASN A 8 -19.62 -38.33 22.87
C ASN A 8 -19.12 -38.25 21.40
N PRO A 9 -19.81 -38.91 20.45
CA PRO A 9 -19.35 -39.01 19.06
C PRO A 9 -19.23 -37.64 18.35
N TYR A 10 -19.99 -36.64 18.81
CA TYR A 10 -19.93 -35.28 18.27
C TYR A 10 -18.61 -34.56 18.61
N LEU A 11 -18.04 -34.80 19.80
CA LEU A 11 -16.76 -34.21 20.20
C LEU A 11 -15.59 -34.79 19.39
N ILE A 12 -15.64 -36.09 19.09
CA ILE A 12 -14.64 -36.77 18.25
C ILE A 12 -14.67 -36.23 16.81
N LEU A 13 -15.85 -35.93 16.28
CA LEU A 13 -16.04 -35.39 14.93
C LEU A 13 -15.67 -33.90 14.80
N LEU A 14 -15.71 -33.17 15.92
CA LEU A 14 -15.39 -31.75 15.96
C LEU A 14 -13.91 -31.46 15.68
N PHE A 15 -12.99 -32.31 16.19
CA PHE A 15 -11.55 -32.17 15.93
C PHE A 15 -11.15 -32.27 14.44
N PRO A 16 -11.53 -33.32 13.68
CA PRO A 16 -11.25 -33.38 12.26
C PRO A 16 -12.01 -32.30 11.47
N GLY A 17 -13.20 -31.89 11.92
CA GLY A 17 -13.94 -30.77 11.34
C GLY A 17 -13.20 -29.43 11.45
N LEU A 18 -12.70 -29.10 12.65
CA LEU A 18 -11.86 -27.91 12.87
C LEU A 18 -10.56 -28.00 12.09
N TYR A 19 -9.93 -29.17 12.05
CA TYR A 19 -8.69 -29.37 11.31
C TYR A 19 -8.88 -29.15 9.80
N LEU A 20 -9.95 -29.68 9.21
CA LEU A 20 -10.35 -29.40 7.83
C LEU A 20 -10.63 -27.92 7.59
N MET A 21 -11.32 -27.25 8.51
CA MET A 21 -11.58 -25.81 8.43
C MET A 21 -10.26 -25.01 8.38
N TYR A 22 -9.29 -25.33 9.21
CA TYR A 22 -7.97 -24.69 9.20
C TYR A 22 -7.22 -24.92 7.88
N ILE A 23 -7.28 -26.13 7.31
CA ILE A 23 -6.68 -26.44 6.01
C ILE A 23 -7.32 -25.60 4.91
N ILE A 24 -8.66 -25.53 4.88
CA ILE A 24 -9.39 -24.74 3.87
C ILE A 24 -9.02 -23.26 4.01
N MET A 25 -9.02 -22.72 5.23
CA MET A 25 -8.65 -21.33 5.50
C MET A 25 -7.21 -21.03 5.05
N PHE A 26 -6.27 -21.92 5.35
CA PHE A 26 -4.88 -21.80 4.89
C PHE A 26 -4.77 -21.76 3.37
N LEU A 27 -5.48 -22.64 2.65
CA LEU A 27 -5.46 -22.68 1.19
C LEU A 27 -6.07 -21.41 0.57
N VAL A 28 -7.15 -20.88 1.14
CA VAL A 28 -7.79 -19.63 0.68
C VAL A 28 -6.85 -18.45 0.90
N ILE A 29 -6.28 -18.29 2.11
CA ILE A 29 -5.33 -17.24 2.43
C ILE A 29 -4.10 -17.33 1.52
N ARG A 30 -3.58 -18.53 1.26
CA ARG A 30 -2.44 -18.75 0.37
C ARG A 30 -2.75 -18.36 -1.08
N ARG A 31 -3.95 -18.68 -1.58
CA ARG A 31 -4.36 -18.29 -2.95
C ARG A 31 -4.53 -16.78 -3.08
N ILE A 32 -5.18 -16.13 -2.11
CA ILE A 32 -5.37 -14.67 -2.10
C ILE A 32 -4.01 -13.97 -1.96
N GLY A 33 -3.16 -14.46 -1.05
CA GLY A 33 -1.84 -13.90 -0.81
C GLY A 33 -0.92 -13.97 -2.02
N LYS A 34 -0.95 -15.07 -2.78
CA LYS A 34 -0.22 -15.19 -4.05
C LYS A 34 -0.74 -14.23 -5.12
N ARG A 35 -2.06 -14.08 -5.28
CA ARG A 35 -2.64 -13.16 -6.28
C ARG A 35 -2.36 -11.69 -5.97
N LYS A 36 -2.27 -11.33 -4.69
CA LYS A 36 -2.06 -9.95 -4.22
C LYS A 36 -0.59 -9.64 -3.88
N HIS A 37 0.34 -10.54 -4.19
CA HIS A 37 1.76 -10.41 -3.82
C HIS A 37 1.98 -10.07 -2.33
N LEU A 38 1.09 -10.55 -1.45
CA LEU A 38 1.07 -10.14 -0.03
C LEU A 38 2.29 -10.66 0.76
N PHE A 39 2.83 -11.80 0.32
CA PHE A 39 4.02 -12.44 0.90
C PHE A 39 5.32 -12.11 0.13
N ASP A 40 5.25 -11.20 -0.83
CA ASP A 40 6.39 -10.80 -1.64
C ASP A 40 6.87 -9.43 -1.17
N GLU A 41 7.82 -9.43 -0.24
CA GLU A 41 8.45 -8.23 0.29
C GLU A 41 9.19 -7.44 -0.80
N ARG A 42 9.75 -8.15 -1.80
CA ARG A 42 10.43 -7.53 -2.93
C ARG A 42 9.45 -6.73 -3.78
N TYR A 43 8.25 -7.25 -4.05
CA TYR A 43 7.22 -6.51 -4.77
C TYR A 43 6.80 -5.23 -4.03
N LYS A 44 6.62 -5.30 -2.70
CA LYS A 44 6.30 -4.11 -1.88
C LYS A 44 7.43 -3.08 -1.91
N GLN A 45 8.69 -3.53 -1.81
CA GLN A 45 9.86 -2.68 -1.84
C GLN A 45 10.05 -2.02 -3.21
N GLU A 46 9.99 -2.78 -4.31
CA GLU A 46 10.09 -2.26 -5.67
C GLU A 46 8.99 -1.24 -5.97
N ASN A 47 7.74 -1.52 -5.58
CA ASN A 47 6.63 -0.60 -5.78
C ASN A 47 6.76 0.67 -4.92
N SER A 48 7.26 0.55 -3.69
CA SER A 48 7.55 1.72 -2.85
C SER A 48 8.65 2.59 -3.46
N ASN A 49 9.74 1.97 -3.89
CA ASN A 49 10.86 2.65 -4.56
C ASN A 49 10.42 3.31 -5.87
N ALA A 50 9.58 2.65 -6.66
CA ALA A 50 9.04 3.21 -7.90
C ALA A 50 8.18 4.45 -7.64
N LYS A 51 7.33 4.43 -6.60
CA LYS A 51 6.53 5.59 -6.19
C LYS A 51 7.41 6.74 -5.70
N ALA A 52 8.42 6.45 -4.87
CA ALA A 52 9.37 7.45 -4.38
C ALA A 52 10.13 8.12 -5.53
N ARG A 53 10.70 7.32 -6.45
CA ARG A 53 11.38 7.83 -7.65
C ARG A 53 10.45 8.62 -8.57
N GLY A 54 9.20 8.18 -8.72
CA GLY A 54 8.19 8.92 -9.47
C GLY A 54 7.95 10.31 -8.88
N TYR A 55 7.79 10.39 -7.55
CA TYR A 55 7.64 11.63 -6.82
C TYR A 55 8.86 12.56 -7.00
N GLU A 56 10.06 12.04 -6.79
CA GLU A 56 11.33 12.77 -7.01
C GLU A 56 11.44 13.32 -8.43
N THR A 57 11.14 12.48 -9.43
CA THR A 57 11.18 12.87 -10.85
C THR A 57 10.20 13.99 -11.14
N THR A 58 8.96 13.90 -10.67
CA THR A 58 7.96 14.97 -10.86
C THR A 58 8.36 16.27 -10.15
N THR A 59 8.99 16.20 -8.98
CA THR A 59 9.53 17.38 -8.28
C THR A 59 10.61 18.06 -9.10
N ILE A 60 11.55 17.30 -9.67
CA ILE A 60 12.61 17.83 -10.55
C ILE A 60 11.99 18.50 -11.78
N ILE A 61 11.00 17.86 -12.41
CA ILE A 61 10.31 18.41 -13.58
C ILE A 61 9.62 19.74 -13.24
N LEU A 62 8.90 19.81 -12.12
CA LEU A 62 8.24 21.05 -11.68
C LEU A 62 9.26 22.17 -11.37
N LEU A 63 10.39 21.83 -10.76
CA LEU A 63 11.48 22.77 -10.49
C LEU A 63 12.11 23.32 -11.78
N LEU A 64 12.27 22.48 -12.82
CA LEU A 64 12.77 22.93 -14.12
C LEU A 64 11.72 23.72 -14.91
N ALA A 65 10.44 23.42 -14.74
CA ALA A 65 9.36 24.14 -15.41
C ALA A 65 9.22 25.60 -14.93
N TRP A 66 9.55 25.90 -13.66
CA TRP A 66 9.54 27.26 -13.11
C TRP A 66 10.37 28.28 -13.91
N PRO A 67 11.69 28.10 -14.09
CA PRO A 67 12.51 29.04 -14.84
C PRO A 67 12.12 29.08 -16.32
N ILE A 68 11.67 27.97 -16.90
CA ILE A 68 11.18 27.94 -18.29
C ILE A 68 9.98 28.88 -18.45
N ILE A 69 8.97 28.78 -17.60
CA ILE A 69 7.79 29.66 -17.68
C ILE A 69 8.19 31.12 -17.51
N ILE A 70 9.07 31.44 -16.55
CA ILE A 70 9.54 32.82 -16.34
C ILE A 70 10.24 33.37 -17.59
N MET A 71 11.04 32.56 -18.29
CA MET A 71 11.76 33.01 -19.50
C MET A 71 10.83 33.28 -20.69
N PHE A 72 9.79 32.47 -20.89
CA PHE A 72 8.94 32.54 -22.09
C PHE A 72 7.65 33.34 -21.90
N ASP A 73 7.01 33.22 -20.74
CA ASP A 73 5.69 33.80 -20.45
C ASP A 73 5.77 34.89 -19.36
N GLY A 74 6.93 35.03 -18.71
CA GLY A 74 7.14 35.95 -17.59
C GLY A 74 6.42 35.53 -16.31
N ILE A 75 6.28 36.48 -15.39
CA ILE A 75 5.51 36.27 -14.15
C ILE A 75 4.05 36.58 -14.47
N GLY A 76 3.31 35.53 -14.84
CA GLY A 76 1.90 35.61 -15.20
C GLY A 76 1.07 34.44 -14.66
N PHE A 77 -0.08 34.18 -15.27
CA PHE A 77 -0.99 33.11 -14.83
C PHE A 77 -0.30 31.74 -14.75
N SER A 78 0.48 31.37 -15.77
CA SER A 78 1.18 30.09 -15.86
C SER A 78 2.14 29.87 -14.68
N PHE A 79 2.83 30.93 -14.23
CA PHE A 79 3.73 30.89 -13.08
C PHE A 79 2.97 30.61 -11.78
N PHE A 80 1.86 31.33 -11.54
CA PHE A 80 1.04 31.11 -10.34
C PHE A 80 0.35 29.75 -10.35
N LEU A 81 -0.13 29.30 -11.50
CA LEU A 81 -0.71 27.97 -11.65
C LEU A 81 0.33 26.89 -11.32
N LEU A 82 1.54 26.99 -11.88
CA LEU A 82 2.61 26.05 -11.61
C LEU A 82 3.04 26.08 -10.14
N SER A 83 3.01 27.25 -9.50
CA SER A 83 3.28 27.41 -8.07
C SER A 83 2.22 26.71 -7.20
N ILE A 84 0.93 26.86 -7.52
CA ILE A 84 -0.16 26.17 -6.83
C ILE A 84 -0.02 24.66 -7.00
N ILE A 85 0.27 24.18 -8.22
CA ILE A 85 0.49 22.76 -8.50
C ILE A 85 1.67 22.24 -7.67
N PHE A 86 2.76 22.98 -7.62
CA PHE A 86 3.93 22.60 -6.81
C PHE A 86 3.58 22.49 -5.32
N VAL A 87 2.83 23.44 -4.77
CA VAL A 87 2.38 23.38 -3.37
C VAL A 87 1.46 22.17 -3.14
N LEU A 88 0.48 21.94 -4.02
CA LEU A 88 -0.42 20.78 -3.93
C LEU A 88 0.31 19.44 -4.04
N HIS A 89 1.32 19.35 -4.91
CA HIS A 89 2.19 18.19 -5.05
C HIS A 89 2.92 17.87 -3.73
N ASN A 90 3.49 18.88 -3.07
CA ASN A 90 4.13 18.73 -1.77
C ASN A 90 3.13 18.37 -0.66
N LEU A 91 1.96 19.01 -0.65
CA LEU A 91 0.90 18.69 0.31
C LEU A 91 0.39 17.26 0.14
N SER A 92 0.30 16.75 -1.09
CA SER A 92 -0.13 15.37 -1.33
C SER A 92 0.80 14.35 -0.67
N TYR A 93 2.12 14.58 -0.72
CA TYR A 93 3.11 13.76 -0.03
C TYR A 93 3.01 13.91 1.48
N LEU A 94 2.86 15.14 1.99
CA LEU A 94 2.68 15.39 3.41
C LEU A 94 1.47 14.63 3.98
N PHE A 95 0.30 14.74 3.33
CA PHE A 95 -0.91 14.03 3.77
C PHE A 95 -0.76 12.52 3.69
N ALA A 96 -0.17 12.00 2.60
CA ALA A 96 0.12 10.57 2.47
C ALA A 96 1.07 10.10 3.59
N SER A 97 2.14 10.85 3.86
CA SER A 97 3.12 10.53 4.89
C SER A 97 2.47 10.48 6.27
N ILE A 98 1.65 11.48 6.63
CA ILE A 98 0.95 11.51 7.92
C ILE A 98 0.00 10.31 8.02
N TYR A 99 -0.80 10.05 6.99
CA TYR A 99 -1.77 8.96 6.99
C TYR A 99 -1.13 7.59 7.18
N TYR A 100 -0.03 7.30 6.48
CA TYR A 100 0.67 6.02 6.59
C TYR A 100 1.51 5.92 7.87
N SER A 101 2.18 7.01 8.30
CA SER A 101 2.94 7.04 9.56
C SER A 101 2.06 6.85 10.80
N THR A 102 0.76 7.16 10.72
CA THR A 102 -0.18 6.94 11.84
C THR A 102 -0.66 5.48 11.92
N ARG A 103 -0.38 4.67 10.90
CA ARG A 103 -0.83 3.27 10.75
C ARG A 103 0.27 2.23 10.92
N GLU A 104 1.53 2.67 10.94
CA GLU A 104 2.68 1.89 11.41
C GLU A 104 2.77 1.96 12.94
#